data_AF-A0A5J5CQS6-F1
#
_entry.id   AF-A0A5J5CQS6-F1
#
_cell.length_a   1.000
_cell.length_b   1.000
_cell.length_c   1.000
_cell.angle_alpha   90.00
_cell.angle_beta   90.00
_cell.angle_gamma   90.00
#
_symmetry.space_group_name_H-M   'P 1'
#
loop_
_entity.id
_entity.type
_entity.pdbx_description
1 polymer ?
#
loop_
_entity_poly.entity_id
_entity_poly.type
_entity_poly.pdbx_seq_one_letter_code
_entity_poly.pdbx_strand_id
1 'polypeptide(L)'
;MSCDHFTTQQESVYDGREHGLFMEKLDVRIRNHDREIEKMCNHHFQGFVDSITELLKSQVTETNRRLQDDGKQLMGSMEELQLCRVQQRNIATTIDKLAHCLPVLEMYTRLQEQMRAKRYYPALRTLEQLEHTCLPRAGQYRFCSIMAENIPKLRTQIRDTAMTQLRDFLESIRKHSDKIGETAIKQ
;
A
#
# COMPACT_ATOMS: atom_id res chain seq x y z
N MET A 1 94.06 13.84 66.07
CA MET A 1 93.94 15.02 65.19
C MET A 1 93.28 14.74 63.83
N SER A 2 92.95 13.49 63.46
CA SER A 2 92.18 13.21 62.22
C SER A 2 90.72 12.79 62.47
N CYS A 3 90.31 12.60 63.73
CA CYS A 3 88.93 12.23 64.06
C CYS A 3 88.02 13.48 64.14
N ASP A 4 88.54 14.63 64.60
CA ASP A 4 87.77 15.88 64.72
C ASP A 4 87.40 16.50 63.36
N HIS A 5 88.16 16.21 62.30
CA HIS A 5 87.88 16.78 60.97
C HIS A 5 86.68 16.12 60.28
N PHE A 6 86.41 14.84 60.59
CA PHE A 6 85.27 14.10 60.03
C PHE A 6 83.96 14.46 60.75
N THR A 7 84.00 14.69 62.06
CA THR A 7 82.83 15.10 62.85
C THR A 7 82.41 16.53 62.51
N THR A 8 83.36 17.43 62.27
CA THR A 8 83.07 18.82 61.86
C THR A 8 82.48 18.90 60.44
N GLN A 9 82.85 17.98 59.54
CA GLN A 9 82.24 17.88 58.20
C GLN A 9 80.82 17.30 58.21
N GLN A 10 80.47 16.50 59.22
CA GLN A 10 79.14 15.91 59.35
C GLN A 10 78.19 16.84 60.13
N GLU A 11 78.70 17.66 61.06
CA GLU A 11 77.94 18.70 61.76
C GLU A 11 77.70 19.95 60.90
N SER A 12 78.59 20.30 59.96
CA SER A 12 78.37 21.42 59.03
C SER A 12 77.24 21.16 58.02
N VAL A 13 76.88 19.90 57.78
CA VAL A 13 75.70 19.53 56.97
C VAL A 13 74.40 19.78 57.73
N TYR A 14 74.46 19.94 59.05
CA TYR A 14 73.34 20.23 59.95
C TYR A 14 73.41 21.63 60.57
N ASP A 15 74.11 22.58 59.95
CA ASP A 15 73.97 24.00 60.31
C ASP A 15 72.62 24.51 59.77
N GLY A 16 71.68 24.79 60.68
CA GLY A 16 70.25 24.96 60.39
C GLY A 16 69.89 26.05 59.35
N ARG A 17 70.84 26.91 58.95
CA ARG A 17 70.65 27.89 57.86
C ARG A 17 70.82 27.27 56.46
N GLU A 18 71.78 26.39 56.25
CA GLU A 18 71.98 25.73 54.95
C GLU A 18 70.89 24.69 54.68
N HIS A 19 70.41 24.04 55.74
CA HIS A 19 69.28 23.12 55.66
C HIS A 19 67.97 23.84 55.28
N GLY A 20 67.73 25.06 55.79
CA GLY A 20 66.56 25.87 55.44
C GLY A 20 66.56 26.30 53.97
N LEU A 21 67.71 26.77 53.47
CA LEU A 21 67.89 27.14 52.06
C LEU A 21 67.76 25.94 51.10
N PHE A 22 68.23 24.77 51.52
CA PHE A 22 68.03 23.53 50.77
C PHE A 22 66.54 23.15 50.70
N MET A 23 65.82 23.20 51.82
CA MET A 23 64.38 22.93 51.85
C MET A 23 63.58 23.93 51.00
N GLU A 24 63.94 25.21 51.02
CA GLU A 24 63.28 26.23 50.19
C GLU A 24 63.48 25.97 48.68
N LYS A 25 64.71 25.61 48.26
CA LYS A 25 64.99 25.21 46.87
C LYS A 25 64.25 23.93 46.49
N LEU A 26 64.14 22.97 47.41
CA LEU A 26 63.38 21.75 47.22
C LEU A 26 61.89 22.07 47.02
N ASP A 27 61.30 22.92 47.86
CA ASP A 27 59.90 23.35 47.76
C ASP A 27 59.59 24.11 46.47
N VAL A 28 60.52 24.94 45.99
CA VAL A 28 60.39 25.58 44.67
C VAL A 28 60.41 24.54 43.56
N ARG A 29 61.30 23.54 43.65
CA ARG A 29 61.39 22.48 42.65
C ARG A 29 60.16 21.58 42.62
N ILE A 30 59.62 21.23 43.80
CA ILE A 30 58.37 20.47 43.95
C ILE A 30 57.22 21.26 43.31
N ARG A 31 57.03 22.53 43.69
CA ARG A 31 55.97 23.37 43.11
C ARG A 31 56.08 23.55 41.60
N ASN A 32 57.30 23.64 41.06
CA ASN A 32 57.50 23.71 39.62
C ASN A 32 57.14 22.38 38.95
N HIS A 33 57.53 21.23 39.51
CA HIS A 33 57.14 19.93 38.98
C HIS A 33 55.64 19.70 39.07
N ASP A 34 54.97 20.09 40.16
CA ASP A 34 53.52 19.99 40.28
C ASP A 34 52.80 20.79 39.19
N ARG A 35 53.29 22.00 38.88
CA ARG A 35 52.77 22.81 37.76
C ARG A 35 53.01 22.16 36.41
N GLU A 36 54.16 21.53 36.19
CA GLU A 36 54.44 20.81 34.94
C GLU A 36 53.58 19.55 34.80
N ILE A 37 53.39 18.81 35.89
CA ILE A 37 52.49 17.65 35.95
C ILE A 37 51.05 18.10 35.66
N GLU A 38 50.56 19.14 36.32
CA GLU A 38 49.21 19.66 36.11
C GLU A 38 49.00 20.12 34.66
N LYS A 39 50.00 20.80 34.08
CA LYS A 39 49.95 21.23 32.67
C LYS A 39 49.94 20.05 31.72
N MET A 40 50.76 19.02 31.94
CA MET A 40 50.75 17.79 31.14
C MET A 40 49.43 17.05 31.27
N CYS A 41 48.92 16.89 32.50
CA CYS A 41 47.64 16.25 32.77
C CYS A 41 46.51 16.99 32.04
N ASN A 42 46.39 18.30 32.20
CA ASN A 42 45.35 19.09 31.54
C ASN A 42 45.43 18.99 30.01
N HIS A 43 46.63 19.02 29.43
CA HIS A 43 46.78 18.86 27.98
C HIS A 43 46.32 17.48 27.49
N HIS A 44 46.77 16.41 28.15
CA HIS A 44 46.43 15.04 27.76
C HIS A 44 44.97 14.69 28.02
N PHE A 45 44.38 15.15 29.13
CA PHE A 45 42.96 14.96 29.43
C PHE A 45 42.08 15.75 28.46
N GLN A 46 42.44 16.99 28.11
CA GLN A 46 41.69 17.78 27.14
C GLN A 46 41.68 17.10 25.77
N GLY A 47 42.84 16.65 25.27
CA GLY A 47 42.92 15.95 23.98
C GLY A 47 42.11 14.64 23.96
N PHE A 48 42.05 13.92 25.09
CA PHE A 48 41.20 12.73 25.23
C PHE A 48 39.70 13.07 25.20
N VAL A 49 39.28 14.10 25.95
CA VAL A 49 37.88 14.57 25.98
C VAL A 49 37.45 15.06 24.59
N ASP A 50 38.31 15.79 23.89
CA ASP A 50 38.03 16.29 22.55
C ASP A 50 37.87 15.13 21.57
N SER A 51 38.76 14.13 21.63
CA SER A 51 38.69 12.93 20.78
C SER A 51 37.41 12.12 20.99
N ILE A 52 36.99 11.94 22.26
CA ILE A 52 35.71 11.27 22.57
C ILE A 52 34.53 12.09 22.05
N THR A 53 34.56 13.40 22.26
CA THR A 53 33.49 14.29 21.83
C THR A 53 33.35 14.28 20.30
N GLU A 54 34.46 14.29 19.57
CA GLU A 54 34.48 14.21 18.11
C GLU A 54 33.97 12.85 17.61
N LEU A 55 34.41 11.75 18.24
CA LEU A 55 33.93 10.40 17.91
C LEU A 55 32.41 10.29 18.10
N LEU A 56 31.90 10.74 19.24
CA LEU A 56 30.46 10.71 19.54
C LEU A 56 29.68 11.59 18.57
N LYS A 57 30.16 12.79 18.28
CA LYS A 57 29.53 13.68 17.28
C LYS A 57 29.47 13.00 15.92
N SER A 58 30.58 12.41 15.46
CA SER A 58 30.64 11.69 14.18
C SER A 58 29.62 10.56 14.13
N GLN A 59 29.58 9.68 15.14
CA GLN A 59 28.62 8.58 15.20
C GLN A 59 27.16 9.05 15.23
N VAL A 60 26.87 10.09 16.02
CA VAL A 60 25.52 10.67 16.09
C VAL A 60 25.13 11.28 14.75
N THR A 61 26.02 12.02 14.10
CA THR A 61 25.73 12.63 12.79
C THR A 61 25.52 11.58 11.69
N GLU A 62 26.33 10.52 11.68
CA GLU A 62 26.20 9.43 10.72
C GLU A 62 24.91 8.64 10.93
N THR A 63 24.60 8.31 12.19
CA THR A 63 23.35 7.61 12.53
C THR A 63 22.13 8.45 12.18
N ASN A 64 22.16 9.75 12.50
CA ASN A 64 21.09 10.68 12.14
C ASN A 64 20.93 10.78 10.61
N ARG A 65 22.03 10.85 9.86
CA ARG A 65 21.97 10.88 8.39
C ARG A 65 21.34 9.61 7.83
N ARG A 66 21.81 8.44 8.26
CA ARG A 66 21.26 7.14 7.83
C ARG A 66 19.78 7.03 8.14
N LEU A 67 19.38 7.41 9.36
CA LEU A 67 17.98 7.40 9.77
C LEU A 67 17.11 8.32 8.90
N GLN A 68 17.60 9.51 8.55
CA GLN A 68 16.88 10.42 7.67
C GLN A 68 16.77 9.88 6.24
N ASP A 69 17.83 9.27 5.72
CA ASP A 69 17.83 8.73 4.36
C ASP A 69 16.91 7.49 4.26
N ASP A 70 16.97 6.58 5.24
CA ASP A 70 16.04 5.44 5.35
C ASP A 70 14.59 5.92 5.53
N GLY A 71 14.38 6.96 6.34
CA GLY A 71 13.07 7.58 6.55
C GLY A 71 12.48 8.17 5.27
N LYS A 72 13.29 8.83 4.43
CA LYS A 72 12.85 9.34 3.13
C LYS A 72 12.46 8.21 2.18
N GLN A 73 13.26 7.15 2.12
CA GLN A 73 12.94 5.98 1.28
C GLN A 73 11.63 5.33 1.73
N LEU A 74 11.45 5.15 3.04
CA LEU A 74 10.22 4.59 3.61
C LEU A 74 9.00 5.45 3.30
N MET A 75 9.12 6.78 3.41
CA MET A 75 8.05 7.71 3.03
C MET A 75 7.66 7.54 1.57
N GLY A 76 8.63 7.47 0.65
CA GLY A 76 8.37 7.24 -0.77
C GLY A 76 7.60 5.93 -1.00
N SER A 77 8.03 4.83 -0.37
CA SER A 77 7.31 3.55 -0.45
C SER A 77 5.91 3.61 0.15
N MET A 78 5.66 4.41 1.20
CA MET A 78 4.32 4.59 1.76
C MET A 78 3.39 5.35 0.81
N GLU A 79 3.89 6.37 0.12
CA GLU A 79 3.11 7.12 -0.87
C GLU A 79 2.70 6.22 -2.05
N GLU A 80 3.64 5.42 -2.56
CA GLU A 80 3.35 4.41 -3.58
C GLU A 80 2.33 3.38 -3.13
N LEU A 81 2.45 2.88 -1.89
CA LEU A 81 1.50 1.94 -1.31
C LEU A 81 0.10 2.57 -1.18
N GLN A 82 0.01 3.84 -0.78
CA GLN A 82 -1.25 4.56 -0.69
C GLN A 82 -1.92 4.67 -2.06
N LEU A 83 -1.16 5.02 -3.11
CA LEU A 83 -1.66 5.06 -4.48
C LEU A 83 -2.18 3.68 -4.92
N CYS A 84 -1.40 2.63 -4.70
CA CYS A 84 -1.79 1.25 -4.99
C CYS A 84 -3.08 0.85 -4.26
N ARG A 85 -3.25 1.22 -2.99
CA ARG A 85 -4.48 0.93 -2.23
C ARG A 85 -5.71 1.63 -2.80
N VAL A 86 -5.57 2.87 -3.25
CA VAL A 86 -6.67 3.59 -3.93
C VAL A 86 -7.04 2.88 -5.22
N GLN A 87 -6.06 2.50 -6.03
CA GLN A 87 -6.29 1.74 -7.26
C GLN A 87 -6.97 0.40 -6.97
N GLN A 88 -6.47 -0.36 -5.99
CA GLN A 88 -7.06 -1.63 -5.58
C GLN A 88 -8.53 -1.46 -5.14
N ARG A 89 -8.84 -0.42 -4.35
CA ARG A 89 -10.21 -0.11 -3.95
C ARG A 89 -11.10 0.21 -5.14
N ASN A 90 -10.60 0.99 -6.09
CA ASN A 90 -11.35 1.35 -7.29
C ASN A 90 -11.61 0.12 -8.18
N ILE A 91 -10.61 -0.77 -8.32
CA ILE A 91 -10.73 -2.04 -9.04
C ILE A 91 -11.77 -2.92 -8.37
N ALA A 92 -11.67 -3.16 -7.06
CA ALA A 92 -12.64 -3.97 -6.31
C ALA A 92 -14.07 -3.44 -6.45
N THR A 93 -14.25 -2.12 -6.28
CA THR A 93 -15.56 -1.46 -6.45
C THR A 93 -16.11 -1.64 -7.86
N THR A 94 -15.24 -1.60 -8.88
CA THR A 94 -15.63 -1.79 -10.28
C THR A 94 -16.04 -3.23 -10.54
N ILE A 95 -15.27 -4.20 -10.04
CA ILE A 95 -15.59 -5.62 -10.12
C ILE A 95 -16.96 -5.88 -9.48
N ASP A 96 -17.19 -5.37 -8.28
CA ASP A 96 -18.47 -5.54 -7.60
C ASP A 96 -19.62 -4.97 -8.43
N LYS A 97 -19.47 -3.73 -8.94
CA LYS A 97 -20.50 -3.11 -9.80
C LYS A 97 -20.76 -3.94 -11.07
N LEU A 98 -19.72 -4.44 -11.72
CA LEU A 98 -19.87 -5.28 -12.92
C LEU A 98 -20.54 -6.62 -12.59
N ALA A 99 -20.17 -7.25 -11.46
CA ALA A 99 -20.78 -8.49 -10.98
C ALA A 99 -22.27 -8.32 -10.69
N HIS A 100 -22.70 -7.14 -10.19
CA HIS A 100 -24.12 -6.83 -10.01
C HIS A 100 -24.88 -6.69 -11.35
N CYS A 101 -24.22 -6.17 -12.39
CA CYS A 101 -24.81 -6.00 -13.72
C CYS A 101 -24.86 -7.30 -14.53
N LEU A 102 -23.93 -8.23 -14.28
CA LEU A 102 -23.73 -9.43 -15.09
C LEU A 102 -25.00 -10.29 -15.26
N PRO A 103 -25.77 -10.62 -14.19
CA PRO A 103 -26.98 -11.44 -14.33
C PRO A 103 -28.05 -10.81 -15.23
N VAL A 104 -28.15 -9.47 -15.23
CA VAL A 104 -29.10 -8.73 -16.08
C VAL A 104 -28.70 -8.86 -17.55
N LEU A 105 -27.41 -8.68 -17.84
CA LEU A 105 -26.86 -8.76 -19.19
C LEU A 105 -26.92 -10.19 -19.76
N GLU A 106 -26.60 -11.19 -18.94
CA GLU A 106 -26.72 -12.60 -19.31
C GLU A 106 -28.16 -13.00 -19.62
N MET A 107 -29.11 -12.62 -18.76
CA MET A 107 -30.53 -12.91 -18.97
C MET A 107 -31.07 -12.20 -20.23
N TYR A 108 -30.67 -10.96 -20.47
CA TYR A 108 -31.03 -10.24 -21.69
C TYR A 108 -30.43 -10.89 -22.94
N THR A 109 -29.17 -11.35 -22.88
CA THR A 109 -28.51 -12.07 -23.97
C THR A 109 -29.26 -13.36 -24.30
N ARG A 110 -29.62 -14.14 -23.27
CA ARG A 110 -30.43 -15.35 -23.39
C ARG A 110 -31.81 -15.07 -24.02
N LEU A 111 -32.45 -13.97 -23.65
CA LEU A 111 -33.71 -13.54 -24.27
C LEU A 111 -33.53 -13.31 -25.79
N GLN A 112 -32.48 -12.57 -26.18
CA GLN A 112 -32.18 -12.29 -27.58
C GLN A 112 -31.92 -13.58 -28.37
N GLU A 113 -31.18 -14.53 -27.80
CA GLU A 113 -30.95 -15.85 -28.41
C GLU A 113 -32.25 -16.64 -28.60
N GLN A 114 -33.13 -16.67 -27.60
CA GLN A 114 -34.44 -17.33 -27.69
C GLN A 114 -35.33 -16.70 -28.77
N MET A 115 -35.31 -15.37 -28.89
CA MET A 115 -36.03 -14.66 -29.95
C MET A 115 -35.48 -15.01 -31.34
N ARG A 116 -34.15 -15.03 -31.51
CA ARG A 116 -33.49 -15.43 -32.77
C ARG A 116 -33.81 -16.88 -33.16
N ALA A 117 -33.87 -17.77 -32.16
CA ALA A 117 -34.25 -19.17 -32.34
C ALA A 117 -35.76 -19.38 -32.52
N LYS A 118 -36.58 -18.30 -32.61
CA LYS A 118 -38.05 -18.35 -32.70
C LYS A 118 -38.73 -19.12 -31.56
N ARG A 119 -38.06 -19.25 -30.41
CA ARG A 119 -38.59 -19.89 -29.20
C ARG A 119 -39.34 -18.86 -28.37
N TYR A 120 -40.51 -18.44 -28.85
CA TYR A 120 -41.26 -17.31 -28.27
C TYR A 120 -41.80 -17.55 -26.86
N TYR A 121 -42.25 -18.77 -26.55
CA TYR A 121 -42.71 -19.09 -25.19
C TYR A 121 -41.58 -19.03 -24.16
N PRO A 122 -40.42 -19.70 -24.37
CA PRO A 122 -39.24 -19.50 -23.52
C PRO A 122 -38.80 -18.03 -23.44
N ALA A 123 -38.83 -17.29 -24.55
CA ALA A 123 -38.50 -15.86 -24.58
C ALA A 123 -39.39 -15.03 -23.65
N LEU A 124 -40.71 -15.25 -23.68
CA LEU A 124 -41.64 -14.56 -22.77
C LEU A 124 -41.35 -14.87 -21.29
N ARG A 125 -41.06 -16.13 -20.97
CA ARG A 125 -40.70 -16.55 -19.60
C ARG A 125 -39.40 -15.88 -19.13
N THR A 126 -38.39 -15.81 -19.99
CA THR A 126 -37.13 -15.13 -19.70
C THR A 126 -37.35 -13.62 -19.54
N LEU A 127 -38.20 -13.01 -20.35
CA LEU A 127 -38.55 -11.59 -20.26
C LEU A 127 -39.26 -11.26 -18.94
N GLU A 128 -40.19 -12.10 -18.48
CA GLU A 128 -40.83 -11.97 -17.16
C GLU A 128 -39.82 -12.08 -16.02
N GLN A 129 -38.89 -13.04 -16.09
CA GLN A 129 -37.82 -13.17 -15.09
C GLN A 129 -36.89 -11.96 -15.07
N LEU A 130 -36.57 -11.41 -16.25
CA LEU A 130 -35.77 -10.19 -16.37
C LEU A 130 -36.47 -9.01 -15.67
N GLU A 131 -37.78 -8.83 -15.91
CA GLU A 131 -38.59 -7.75 -15.33
C GLU A 131 -38.71 -7.84 -13.81
N HIS A 132 -39.09 -9.01 -13.29
CA HIS A 132 -39.49 -9.16 -11.89
C HIS A 132 -38.34 -9.56 -10.95
N THR A 133 -37.29 -10.20 -11.47
CA THR A 133 -36.22 -10.76 -10.62
C THR A 133 -34.91 -10.02 -10.80
N CYS A 134 -34.47 -9.77 -12.04
CA CYS A 134 -33.13 -9.25 -12.31
C CYS A 134 -33.07 -7.71 -12.23
N LEU A 135 -33.97 -7.01 -12.92
CA LEU A 135 -33.95 -5.53 -12.97
C LEU A 135 -34.13 -4.86 -11.61
N PRO A 136 -35.04 -5.30 -10.71
CA PRO A 136 -35.20 -4.68 -9.39
C PRO A 136 -33.93 -4.74 -8.54
N ARG A 137 -33.12 -5.79 -8.71
CA ARG A 137 -31.84 -5.97 -7.98
C ARG A 137 -30.74 -5.03 -8.47
N ALA A 138 -30.83 -4.53 -9.70
CA ALA A 138 -29.85 -3.66 -10.34
C ALA A 138 -30.43 -2.26 -10.66
N GLY A 139 -31.55 -1.89 -10.05
CA GLY A 139 -32.32 -0.68 -10.40
C GLY A 139 -31.58 0.65 -10.27
N GLN A 140 -30.46 0.70 -9.54
CA GLN A 140 -29.61 1.88 -9.41
C GLN A 140 -28.89 2.27 -10.72
N TYR A 141 -28.78 1.35 -11.68
CA TYR A 141 -28.08 1.60 -12.92
C TYR A 141 -29.03 2.09 -14.01
N ARG A 142 -28.68 3.21 -14.66
CA ARG A 142 -29.48 3.82 -15.72
C ARG A 142 -29.85 2.86 -16.85
N PHE A 143 -28.97 1.93 -17.22
CA PHE A 143 -29.28 0.95 -18.27
C PHE A 143 -30.42 0.00 -17.88
N CYS A 144 -30.60 -0.31 -16.59
CA CYS A 144 -31.70 -1.13 -16.10
C CYS A 144 -33.05 -0.40 -16.26
N SER A 145 -33.09 0.91 -16.02
CA SER A 145 -34.28 1.74 -16.28
C SER A 145 -34.66 1.73 -17.76
N ILE A 146 -33.67 1.93 -18.64
CA ILE A 146 -33.89 1.88 -20.10
C ILE A 146 -34.38 0.48 -20.53
N MET A 147 -33.82 -0.59 -19.96
CA MET A 147 -34.31 -1.95 -20.25
C MET A 147 -35.77 -2.12 -19.82
N ALA A 148 -36.13 -1.71 -18.60
CA ALA A 148 -37.49 -1.79 -18.08
C ALA A 148 -38.50 -1.06 -18.98
N GLU A 149 -38.16 0.14 -19.44
CA GLU A 149 -39.00 0.92 -20.37
C GLU A 149 -39.22 0.23 -21.73
N ASN A 150 -38.29 -0.63 -22.15
CA ASN A 150 -38.39 -1.37 -23.40
C ASN A 150 -39.10 -2.72 -23.27
N ILE A 151 -39.31 -3.24 -22.06
CA ILE A 151 -39.98 -4.53 -21.82
C ILE A 151 -41.38 -4.61 -22.46
N PRO A 152 -42.27 -3.60 -22.31
CA PRO A 152 -43.59 -3.65 -22.94
C PRO A 152 -43.53 -3.77 -24.48
N LYS A 153 -42.54 -3.10 -25.09
CA LYS A 153 -42.31 -3.16 -26.54
C LYS A 153 -41.84 -4.54 -26.97
N LEU A 154 -40.88 -5.12 -26.25
CA LEU A 154 -40.39 -6.49 -26.50
C LEU A 154 -41.51 -7.53 -26.34
N ARG A 155 -42.33 -7.40 -25.29
CA ARG A 155 -43.48 -8.29 -25.06
C ARG A 155 -44.47 -8.24 -26.23
N THR A 156 -44.79 -7.03 -26.69
CA THR A 156 -45.67 -6.81 -27.84
C THR A 156 -45.07 -7.41 -29.12
N GLN A 157 -43.79 -7.16 -29.37
CA GLN A 157 -43.06 -7.70 -30.51
C GLN A 157 -43.07 -9.24 -30.54
N ILE A 158 -42.80 -9.89 -29.40
CA ILE A 158 -42.82 -11.35 -29.29
C ILE A 158 -44.22 -11.88 -29.62
N ARG A 159 -45.26 -11.29 -29.02
CA ARG A 159 -46.65 -11.66 -29.26
C ARG A 159 -47.03 -11.54 -30.73
N ASP A 160 -46.76 -10.40 -31.35
CA ASP A 160 -47.19 -10.11 -32.71
C ASP A 160 -46.45 -11.01 -33.72
N THR A 161 -45.16 -11.27 -33.47
CA THR A 161 -44.36 -12.19 -34.30
C THR A 161 -44.85 -13.64 -34.17
N ALA A 162 -45.14 -14.10 -32.94
CA ALA A 162 -45.67 -15.44 -32.71
C ALA A 162 -47.06 -15.62 -33.35
N MET A 163 -47.93 -14.61 -33.24
CA MET A 163 -49.26 -14.63 -33.84
C MET A 163 -49.20 -14.65 -35.37
N THR A 164 -48.27 -13.88 -35.96
CA THR A 164 -48.06 -13.88 -37.41
C THR A 164 -47.61 -15.25 -37.90
N GLN A 165 -46.64 -15.88 -37.22
CA GLN A 165 -46.19 -17.23 -37.60
C GLN A 165 -47.29 -18.29 -37.45
N LEU A 166 -48.13 -18.19 -36.43
CA LEU A 166 -49.28 -19.08 -36.29
C LEU A 166 -50.28 -18.89 -37.44
N ARG A 167 -50.58 -17.65 -37.81
CA ARG A 167 -51.47 -17.35 -38.95
C ARG A 167 -50.90 -17.90 -40.25
N ASP A 168 -49.62 -17.68 -40.52
CA ASP A 168 -48.95 -18.18 -41.73
C ASP A 168 -48.93 -19.72 -41.77
N PHE A 169 -48.75 -20.37 -40.61
CA PHE A 169 -48.83 -21.82 -40.48
C PHE A 169 -50.23 -22.36 -40.79
N LEU A 170 -51.28 -21.76 -40.23
CA LEU A 170 -52.66 -22.15 -40.50
C LEU A 170 -53.06 -21.94 -41.96
N GLU A 171 -52.62 -20.83 -42.57
CA GLU A 171 -52.83 -20.56 -44.00
C GLU A 171 -52.10 -21.58 -44.89
N SER A 172 -50.90 -22.00 -44.50
CA SER A 172 -50.17 -23.08 -45.18
C SER A 172 -50.91 -24.41 -45.11
N ILE A 173 -51.43 -24.78 -43.93
CA ILE A 173 -52.24 -26.00 -43.75
C ILE A 173 -53.46 -25.95 -44.65
N ARG A 174 -54.21 -24.85 -44.65
CA ARG A 174 -55.41 -24.69 -45.48
C ARG A 174 -55.12 -24.96 -46.95
N LYS A 175 -54.09 -24.33 -47.51
CA LYS A 175 -53.67 -24.52 -48.91
C LYS A 175 -53.26 -25.96 -49.24
N HIS A 176 -52.65 -26.68 -48.30
CA HIS A 176 -52.27 -28.08 -48.51
C HIS A 176 -53.47 -29.02 -48.34
N SER A 177 -54.37 -28.73 -47.41
CA SER A 177 -55.60 -29.49 -47.18
C SER A 177 -56.52 -29.47 -48.40
N ASP A 178 -56.65 -28.32 -49.08
CA ASP A 178 -57.47 -28.20 -50.30
C ASP A 178 -56.95 -29.13 -51.41
N LYS A 179 -55.62 -29.22 -51.59
CA LYS A 179 -54.99 -30.13 -52.56
C LYS A 179 -55.19 -31.60 -52.21
N ILE A 180 -55.02 -31.96 -50.93
CA ILE A 180 -55.24 -33.34 -50.46
C ILE A 180 -56.71 -33.72 -50.66
N GLY A 181 -57.65 -32.83 -50.34
CA GLY A 181 -59.08 -33.04 -50.56
C GLY A 181 -59.44 -33.25 -52.03
N GLU A 182 -58.90 -32.44 -52.94
CA GLU A 182 -59.15 -32.60 -54.39
C GLU A 182 -58.61 -33.94 -54.92
N THR A 183 -57.47 -34.40 -54.39
CA THR A 183 -56.88 -35.69 -54.78
C THR A 183 -57.66 -36.87 -54.20
N ALA A 184 -58.19 -36.73 -52.98
CA ALA A 184 -59.02 -37.74 -52.33
C ALA A 184 -60.42 -37.87 -52.95
N ILE A 185 -60.96 -36.80 -53.55
CA ILE A 185 -62.26 -36.80 -54.25
C ILE A 185 -62.17 -37.38 -55.67
N LYS A 186 -60.97 -37.40 -56.27
CA LYS A 186 -60.72 -37.96 -57.62
C LYS A 186 -60.40 -39.46 -57.63
N GLN A 187 -60.30 -40.09 -56.46
CA GLN A 187 -60.23 -41.56 -56.30
C GLN A 187 -61.62 -42.12 -55.99
#